data_AF-A0A7C4NLX0-F1
#
_entry.id   AF-A0A7C4NLX0-F1
#
_cell.length_a   1.000
_cell.length_b   1.000
_cell.length_c   1.000
_cell.angle_alpha   90.00
_cell.angle_beta   90.00
_cell.angle_gamma   90.00
#
_symmetry.space_group_name_H-M   'P 1'
#
loop_
_entity.id
_entity.type
_entity.pdbx_description
1 polymer ?
#
loop_
_entity_poly.entity_id
_entity_poly.type
_entity_poly.pdbx_seq_one_letter_code
_entity_poly.pdbx_strand_id
1 'polypeptide(L)' 'MSNIIDLTRENTTCIEHPIVKLVRLLNDISSKEIQVIVSKDDIPSIKILEIIAEKMRFKITDVYEDDEVIKVKFVKEN' A
#
# COMPACT_ATOMS: atom_id res chain seq x y z
N MET A 1 7.03 11.58 -11.36
CA MET A 1 7.76 10.46 -10.74
C MET A 1 6.74 9.66 -9.95
N SER A 2 6.42 8.44 -10.38
CA SER A 2 5.48 7.58 -9.66
C SER A 2 6.23 6.93 -8.51
N ASN A 3 5.76 7.11 -7.27
CA ASN A 3 6.38 6.48 -6.10
C ASN A 3 5.89 5.05 -6.01
N ILE A 4 6.79 4.08 -6.12
CA ILE A 4 6.51 2.66 -5.97
C ILE A 4 7.06 2.22 -4.62
N ILE A 5 6.20 1.65 -3.78
CA ILE A 5 6.54 1.12 -2.47
C ILE A 5 6.35 -0.38 -2.51
N ASP A 6 7.45 -1.11 -2.36
CA ASP A 6 7.45 -2.54 -2.22
C ASP A 6 7.53 -2.92 -0.73
N LEU A 7 6.47 -3.54 -0.23
CA LEU A 7 6.35 -4.04 1.14
C LEU A 7 6.59 -5.56 1.22
N THR A 8 6.91 -6.23 0.11
CA THR A 8 7.23 -7.66 0.04
C THR A 8 8.69 -7.95 0.35
N ARG A 9 9.57 -7.01 0.02
CA ARG A 9 11.01 -7.15 0.26
C ARG A 9 11.34 -6.74 1.68
N GLU A 10 11.51 -7.75 2.53
CA GLU A 10 12.10 -7.67 3.86
C GLU A 10 13.45 -6.96 3.83
N ASN A 11 13.46 -5.64 4.04
CA ASN A 11 14.62 -5.01 4.68
C ASN A 11 14.46 -5.20 6.18
N THR A 12 14.93 -6.37 6.62
CA THR A 12 15.51 -6.71 7.92
C THR A 12 15.57 -5.58 8.95
N THR A 13 15.08 -5.87 10.17
CA THR A 13 15.19 -5.16 11.47
C THR A 13 14.10 -4.15 11.87
N CYS A 14 12.84 -4.33 11.46
CA CYS A 14 11.72 -3.69 12.17
C CYS A 14 10.51 -4.62 12.30
N ILE A 15 10.07 -4.81 13.55
CA ILE A 15 8.89 -5.55 14.03
C ILE A 15 7.59 -4.79 13.65
N GLU A 16 7.58 -4.11 12.50
CA GLU A 16 6.49 -3.24 12.08
C GLU A 16 5.69 -3.95 10.99
N HIS A 17 4.44 -4.28 11.29
CA HIS A 17 3.52 -4.94 10.37
C HIS A 17 3.42 -4.13 9.06
N PRO A 18 3.40 -4.75 7.86
CA PRO A 18 3.38 -4.05 6.58
C PRO A 18 2.26 -3.02 6.43
N ILE A 19 1.12 -3.27 7.08
CA ILE A 19 -0.01 -2.34 7.20
C ILE A 19 0.38 -1.04 7.93
N VAL A 20 1.12 -1.13 9.05
CA VAL A 20 1.54 0.04 9.82
C VAL A 20 2.52 0.88 9.01
N LYS A 21 3.48 0.21 8.34
CA LYS A 21 4.42 0.85 7.42
C LYS A 21 3.68 1.55 6.27
N LEU A 22 2.69 0.89 5.68
CA LEU A 22 1.83 1.48 4.65
C LEU A 22 1.12 2.75 5.13
N VAL A 23 0.47 2.71 6.30
CA VAL A 23 -0.23 3.87 6.86
C VAL A 23 0.73 5.03 7.15
N ARG A 24 1.93 4.75 7.67
CA ARG A 24 2.97 5.77 7.87
C ARG A 24 3.39 6.41 6.55
N LEU A 25 3.64 5.60 5.53
CA LEU A 25 4.07 6.09 4.21
C LEU A 25 2.97 6.92 3.54
N LEU A 26 1.71 6.49 3.62
CA LEU A 26 0.58 7.27 3.09
C LEU A 26 0.37 8.60 3.83
N ASN A 27 0.70 8.67 5.13
CA ASN A 27 0.66 9.93 5.89
C ASN A 27 1.78 10.89 5.50
N ASP A 28 2.99 10.37 5.29
CA ASP A 28 4.19 11.18 5.01
C ASP A 28 4.25 11.63 3.54
N ILE A 29 3.59 10.91 2.64
CA ILE A 29 3.71 11.18 1.21
C ILE A 29 2.93 12.44 0.80
N SER A 30 3.68 13.42 0.26
CA SER A 30 3.11 14.59 -0.43
C SER A 30 2.74 14.31 -1.89
N SER A 31 2.96 13.08 -2.37
CA SER A 31 2.68 12.72 -3.76
C SER A 31 1.19 12.50 -4.00
N LYS A 32 0.73 12.92 -5.17
CA LYS A 32 -0.66 12.72 -5.61
C LYS A 32 -0.96 11.25 -5.95
N GLU A 33 0.05 10.47 -6.28
CA GLU A 33 -0.08 9.09 -6.73
C GLU A 33 1.03 8.22 -6.15
N ILE A 34 0.67 7.01 -5.71
CA ILE A 34 1.59 6.02 -5.15
C ILE A 34 1.13 4.62 -5.52
N GLN A 35 2.06 3.78 -5.94
CA GLN A 35 1.85 2.37 -6.17
C GLN A 35 2.44 1.59 -5.01
N VAL A 36 1.69 0.62 -4.49
CA VAL A 36 2.07 -0.20 -3.34
C VAL A 36 1.96 -1.66 -3.73
N ILE A 37 2.98 -2.43 -3.38
CA ILE A 37 3.06 -3.87 -3.60
C ILE A 37 3.14 -4.52 -2.22
N VAL A 38 2.21 -5.43 -1.90
CA VAL A 38 2.15 -6.14 -0.62
C VAL A 38 2.03 -7.64 -0.85
N SER A 39 2.54 -8.43 0.08
CA SER A 39 2.40 -9.89 0.05
C SER A 39 1.00 -10.27 0.53
N LYS A 40 0.43 -11.31 -0.08
CA LYS A 40 -0.84 -11.91 0.39
C LYS A 40 -0.71 -12.57 1.75
N ASP A 41 0.49 -13.02 2.15
CA ASP A 41 0.74 -13.54 3.50
C ASP A 41 0.49 -12.47 4.57
N ASP A 42 0.89 -11.22 4.31
CA ASP A 42 0.72 -10.11 5.25
C ASP A 42 -0.64 -9.42 5.13
N ILE A 43 -1.13 -9.30 3.90
CA ILE A 43 -2.38 -8.63 3.55
C ILE A 43 -3.18 -9.56 2.64
N PRO A 44 -3.99 -10.47 3.21
CA PRO A 44 -4.65 -11.53 2.45
C PRO A 44 -5.80 -11.03 1.57
N SER A 45 -6.18 -9.76 1.69
CA SER A 45 -7.30 -9.21 0.93
C SER A 45 -7.11 -7.74 0.58
N ILE A 46 -7.42 -7.42 -0.67
CA ILE A 46 -7.55 -6.05 -1.19
C ILE A 46 -8.46 -5.17 -0.33
N LYS A 47 -9.48 -5.74 0.34
CA LYS A 47 -10.40 -4.99 1.21
C LYS A 47 -9.68 -4.25 2.34
N ILE A 48 -8.59 -4.81 2.85
CA ILE A 48 -7.78 -4.16 3.87
C ILE A 48 -7.16 -2.88 3.31
N LEU A 49 -6.68 -2.93 2.06
CA LEU A 49 -6.10 -1.79 1.37
C LEU A 49 -7.18 -0.75 1.02
N GLU A 50 -8.39 -1.17 0.65
CA GLU A 50 -9.53 -0.27 0.43
C GLU A 50 -9.88 0.52 1.71
N ILE A 51 -9.98 -0.16 2.85
CA ILE A 51 -10.26 0.48 4.15
C ILE A 51 -9.17 1.50 4.51
N ILE A 52 -7.90 1.17 4.24
CA ILE A 52 -6.78 2.08 4.47
C ILE A 52 -6.87 3.28 3.51
N ALA A 53 -7.20 3.06 2.24
CA ALA A 53 -7.38 4.11 1.25
C ALA A 53 -8.42 5.13 1.75
N GLU A 54 -9.61 4.65 2.12
CA GLU A 54 -10.71 5.48 2.60
C GLU A 54 -10.32 6.27 3.86
N LYS A 55 -9.70 5.61 4.85
CA LYS A 55 -9.24 6.26 6.08
C LYS A 55 -8.22 7.37 5.82
N MET A 56 -7.40 7.21 4.78
CA MET A 56 -6.30 8.11 4.46
C MET A 56 -6.67 9.16 3.41
N ARG A 57 -7.92 9.20 2.92
CA ARG A 57 -8.37 10.04 1.79
C ARG A 57 -7.56 9.77 0.51
N PHE A 58 -7.34 8.50 0.24
CA PHE A 58 -6.83 8.01 -1.04
C PHE A 58 -7.89 7.15 -1.71
N LYS A 59 -7.87 7.17 -3.03
CA LYS A 59 -8.67 6.32 -3.89
C LYS A 59 -7.79 5.28 -4.56
N ILE A 60 -8.21 4.02 -4.56
CA ILE A 60 -7.55 2.98 -5.36
C ILE A 60 -8.04 3.11 -6.81
N THR A 61 -7.10 3.21 -7.74
CA THR A 61 -7.38 3.44 -9.18
C THR A 61 -7.01 2.24 -10.05
N ASP A 62 -6.00 1.48 -9.65
CA ASP A 62 -5.60 0.24 -10.29
C ASP A 62 -5.34 -0.82 -9.21
N VAL A 63 -5.76 -2.05 -9.50
CA VAL A 63 -5.49 -3.23 -8.69
C VAL A 63 -5.01 -4.34 -9.60
N TYR A 64 -3.88 -4.92 -9.25
CA TYR A 64 -3.38 -6.15 -9.84
C TYR A 64 -3.16 -7.15 -8.71
N GLU A 65 -3.78 -8.31 -8.81
CA GLU A 65 -3.69 -9.37 -7.82
C GLU A 65 -3.22 -10.65 -8.50
N ASP A 66 -2.21 -11.29 -7.90
CA ASP A 66 -1.64 -12.57 -8.30
C ASP A 66 -1.65 -13.54 -7.10
N ASP A 67 -1.19 -14.78 -7.26
CA ASP A 67 -1.13 -15.78 -6.19
C ASP A 67 -0.27 -15.33 -4.98
N GLU A 68 0.80 -14.57 -5.22
CA GLU A 68 1.74 -14.18 -4.15
C GLU A 68 1.52 -12.75 -3.62
N VAL A 69 1.08 -11.83 -4.48
CA VAL A 69 1.11 -10.39 -4.17
C VAL A 69 -0.14 -9.64 -4.62
N ILE A 70 -0.42 -8.55 -3.92
CA ILE A 70 -1.41 -7.54 -4.31
C ILE A 70 -0.67 -6.24 -4.62
N LYS A 71 -0.90 -5.70 -5.81
CA LYS A 71 -0.38 -4.40 -6.27
C LYS A 71 -1.55 -3.45 -6.40
N VAL A 72 -1.46 -2.31 -5.75
CA VAL A 72 -2.51 -1.29 -5.77
C VAL A 72 -1.94 0.07 -6.07
N LYS A 73 -2.73 0.89 -6.74
CA LYS A 73 -2.39 2.27 -7.04
C LYS A 73 -3.31 3.21 -6.29
N PHE A 74 -2.78 3.86 -5.26
CA PHE A 74 -3.48 4.88 -4.49
C PHE A 74 -3.27 6.26 -5.12
N VAL A 75 -4.35 7.02 -5.23
CA VAL A 75 -4.36 8.41 -5.69
C VAL A 75 -4.98 9.25 -4.60
N LYS A 76 -4.27 10.28 -4.16
CA LYS A 76 -4.75 11.19 -3.10
C LYS A 76 -5.99 11.92 -3.58
N GLU A 77 -7.05 11.87 -2.78
CA GLU A 77 -8.25 12.67 -3.01
C GLU A 77 -7.93 14.10 -2.56
N ASN A 78 -8.05 15.05 -3.49
CA ASN A 78 -7.84 16.49 -3.25
C ASN A 78 -8.99 17.10 -2.46
#